data_AF-A0A323TKH7-F1
#
_entry.id   AF-A0A323TKH7-F1
#
_cell.length_a   1.000
_cell.length_b   1.000
_cell.length_c   1.000
_cell.angle_alpha   90.00
_cell.angle_beta   90.00
_cell.angle_gamma   90.00
#
_symmetry.space_group_name_H-M   'P 1'
#
loop_
_entity.id
_entity.type
_entity.pdbx_description
1 polymer ?
#
loop_
_entity_poly.entity_id
_entity_poly.type
_entity_poly.pdbx_seq_one_letter_code
_entity_poly.pdbx_strand_id
1 'polypeptide(L)'
;MSNYEKEAYFELRDKLIKRLPEPEKSVYRYFRGIEKTNLERTGRLVVDGKTPVESTAEHFQMTIEETKDVCRSASLKLQELARKQ
;
A
#
# COMPACT_ATOMS: atom_id res chain seq x y z
N MET A 1 11.27 18.25 3.83
CA MET A 1 11.51 16.80 3.64
C MET A 1 12.29 16.61 2.36
N SER A 2 13.56 16.22 2.49
CA SER A 2 14.41 15.81 1.36
C SER A 2 13.86 14.54 0.70
N ASN A 3 14.24 14.24 -0.55
CA ASN A 3 13.85 13.00 -1.22
C ASN A 3 14.32 11.76 -0.46
N TYR A 4 15.49 11.83 0.19
CA TYR A 4 16.04 10.77 1.03
C TYR A 4 15.13 10.42 2.23
N GLU A 5 14.58 11.44 2.89
CA GLU A 5 13.66 11.23 4.04
C GLU A 5 12.35 10.56 3.60
N LYS A 6 11.88 10.84 2.38
CA LYS A 6 10.68 10.20 1.82
C LYS A 6 10.95 8.73 1.47
N GLU A 7 12.09 8.43 0.85
CA GLU A 7 12.49 7.06 0.51
C GLU A 7 12.63 6.20 1.77
N ALA A 8 13.36 6.70 2.78
CA ALA A 8 13.51 6.01 4.06
C ALA A 8 12.16 5.77 4.77
N TYR A 9 11.23 6.73 4.67
CA TYR A 9 9.89 6.61 5.22
C TYR A 9 9.08 5.47 4.56
N PHE A 10 9.12 5.37 3.23
CA PHE A 10 8.41 4.31 2.50
C PHE A 10 9.05 2.94 2.73
N GLU A 11 10.38 2.86 2.76
CA GLU A 11 11.09 1.61 3.07
C GLU A 11 10.76 1.08 4.47
N LEU A 12 10.72 1.96 5.47
CA LEU A 12 10.35 1.58 6.83
C LEU A 12 8.92 1.02 6.86
N ARG A 13 7.97 1.69 6.21
CA ARG A 13 6.57 1.24 6.16
C ARG A 13 6.44 -0.10 5.44
N ASP A 14 7.14 -0.29 4.33
CA ASP A 14 7.12 -1.56 3.60
C ASP A 14 7.68 -2.72 4.45
N LYS A 15 8.74 -2.49 5.23
CA LYS A 15 9.28 -3.47 6.19
C LYS A 15 8.29 -3.82 7.31
N LEU A 16 7.42 -2.88 7.68
CA LEU A 16 6.43 -3.05 8.75
C LEU A 16 5.13 -3.73 8.29
N ILE A 17 4.86 -3.85 6.99
CA ILE A 17 3.65 -4.54 6.45
C ILE A 17 3.48 -5.94 7.05
N LYS A 18 4.59 -6.67 7.25
CA LYS A 18 4.57 -8.03 7.85
C LYS A 18 4.02 -8.09 9.28
N ARG A 19 3.94 -6.95 9.97
CA ARG A 19 3.43 -6.81 11.36
C ARG A 19 1.95 -6.43 11.42
N LEU A 20 1.32 -6.17 10.28
CA LEU A 20 -0.12 -5.92 10.22
C LEU A 20 -0.90 -7.23 10.47
N PRO A 21 -2.12 -7.16 11.05
CA PRO A 21 -3.00 -8.30 11.11
C PRO A 21 -3.66 -8.57 9.75
N GLU A 22 -4.26 -9.76 9.60
CA GLU A 22 -5.12 -10.06 8.45
C GLU A 22 -6.52 -9.45 8.66
N PRO A 23 -7.21 -9.00 7.58
CA PRO A 23 -6.81 -9.10 6.17
C PRO A 23 -5.86 -7.98 5.69
N GLU A 24 -5.57 -6.98 6.53
CA GLU A 24 -4.88 -5.75 6.16
C GLU A 24 -3.47 -6.00 5.63
N LYS A 25 -2.76 -6.95 6.22
CA LYS A 25 -1.44 -7.38 5.75
C LYS A 25 -1.49 -7.85 4.29
N SER A 26 -2.38 -8.77 3.94
CA SER A 26 -2.45 -9.33 2.59
C SER A 26 -2.90 -8.28 1.58
N VAL A 27 -4.00 -7.57 1.90
CA VAL A 27 -4.57 -6.56 1.01
C VAL A 27 -3.58 -5.42 0.76
N TYR A 28 -3.00 -4.86 1.83
CA TYR A 28 -2.08 -3.73 1.70
C TYR A 28 -0.76 -4.11 1.05
N ARG A 29 -0.26 -5.33 1.28
CA ARG A 29 0.94 -5.84 0.60
C ARG A 29 0.75 -5.92 -0.91
N TYR A 30 -0.40 -6.43 -1.35
CA TYR A 30 -0.73 -6.53 -2.77
C TYR A 30 -0.88 -5.14 -3.40
N PHE A 31 -1.64 -4.25 -2.76
CA PHE A 31 -1.78 -2.85 -3.16
C PHE A 31 -0.43 -2.16 -3.34
N ARG A 32 0.47 -2.26 -2.36
CA ARG A 32 1.84 -1.70 -2.44
C ARG A 32 2.68 -2.33 -3.54
N GLY A 33 2.49 -3.64 -3.80
CA GLY A 33 3.14 -4.34 -4.91
C GLY A 33 2.75 -3.77 -6.27
N ILE A 34 1.46 -3.48 -6.47
CA ILE A 34 0.97 -2.85 -7.70
C ILE A 34 1.50 -1.42 -7.82
N GLU A 35 1.46 -0.61 -6.76
CA GLU A 35 1.99 0.75 -6.79
C GLU A 35 3.45 0.78 -7.24
N LYS A 36 4.30 -0.07 -6.65
CA LYS A 36 5.71 -0.18 -7.04
C LYS A 36 5.86 -0.62 -8.48
N THR A 37 5.17 -1.69 -8.87
CA THR A 37 5.26 -2.23 -10.23
C THR A 37 4.84 -1.19 -11.27
N ASN A 38 3.75 -0.46 -11.03
CA ASN A 38 3.24 0.55 -11.95
C ASN A 38 4.22 1.73 -12.07
N LEU A 39 4.75 2.20 -10.94
CA LEU A 39 5.74 3.29 -10.92
C LEU A 39 7.06 2.88 -11.57
N GLU A 40 7.58 1.69 -11.27
CA GLU A 40 8.85 1.18 -11.82
C GLU A 40 8.76 0.95 -13.34
N ARG A 41 7.63 0.43 -13.83
CA ARG A 41 7.47 0.08 -15.25
C ARG A 41 7.03 1.25 -16.12
N THR A 42 6.15 2.12 -15.60
CA THR A 42 5.45 3.12 -16.42
C THR A 42 5.64 4.56 -15.94
N GLY A 43 6.19 4.76 -14.75
CA GLY A 43 6.26 6.07 -14.09
C GLY A 43 4.90 6.63 -13.67
N ARG A 44 3.82 5.83 -13.71
CA ARG A 44 2.44 6.24 -13.43
C ARG A 44 1.78 5.27 -12.46
N LEU A 45 0.81 5.75 -11.68
CA LEU A 45 0.02 4.89 -10.77
C LEU A 45 -1.16 4.22 -11.49
N VAL A 46 -1.77 4.91 -12.45
CA VAL A 46 -2.88 4.39 -13.24
C VAL A 46 -2.34 3.73 -14.50
N VAL A 47 -2.60 2.44 -14.65
CA VAL A 47 -2.19 1.62 -15.81
C VAL A 47 -3.43 0.92 -16.34
N ASP A 48 -3.63 0.93 -17.66
CA ASP A 48 -4.79 0.34 -18.33
C ASP A 48 -6.15 0.82 -17.78
N GLY A 49 -6.21 2.09 -17.36
CA GLY A 49 -7.42 2.70 -16.79
C GLY A 49 -7.74 2.26 -15.36
N LYS A 50 -6.89 1.43 -14.73
CA LYS A 50 -7.08 0.94 -13.36
C LYS A 50 -6.07 1.55 -12.40
N THR A 51 -6.58 1.99 -11.26
CA THR A 51 -5.77 2.35 -10.10
C THR A 51 -5.29 1.11 -9.36
N PRO A 52 -4.26 1.23 -8.50
CA PRO A 52 -3.84 0.14 -7.62
C PRO A 52 -4.95 -0.34 -6.67
N VAL A 53 -5.86 0.57 -6.28
CA VAL A 53 -7.04 0.24 -5.46
C VAL A 53 -8.00 -0.65 -6.25
N GLU A 54 -8.36 -0.28 -7.48
CA GLU A 54 -9.25 -1.09 -8.32
C GLU A 54 -8.66 -2.46 -8.64
N SER A 55 -7.37 -2.50 -8.96
CA SER A 55 -6.66 -3.76 -9.21
C SER A 55 -6.60 -4.66 -7.97
N THR A 56 -6.53 -4.07 -6.77
CA THR A 56 -6.56 -4.80 -5.50
C THR A 56 -7.97 -5.29 -5.18
N ALA A 57 -8.99 -4.45 -5.39
CA ALA A 57 -10.40 -4.79 -5.20
C ALA A 57 -10.79 -6.01 -6.06
N GLU A 58 -10.41 -6.01 -7.34
CA GLU A 58 -10.62 -7.14 -8.25
C GLU A 58 -9.94 -8.43 -7.78
N HIS A 59 -8.68 -8.33 -7.31
CA HIS A 59 -7.91 -9.51 -6.86
C HIS A 59 -8.53 -10.19 -5.64
N PHE A 60 -9.00 -9.42 -4.66
CA PHE A 60 -9.59 -9.94 -3.42
C PHE A 60 -11.11 -10.11 -3.48
N GLN A 61 -11.74 -9.84 -4.64
CA GLN A 61 -13.20 -9.83 -4.80
C GLN A 61 -13.90 -8.92 -3.78
N MET A 62 -13.28 -7.78 -3.48
CA MET A 62 -13.79 -6.75 -2.59
C MET A 62 -14.35 -5.58 -3.42
N THR A 63 -15.19 -4.76 -2.80
CA THR A 63 -15.53 -3.45 -3.38
C THR A 63 -14.34 -2.49 -3.30
N ILE A 64 -14.37 -1.46 -4.15
CA ILE A 64 -13.38 -0.38 -4.11
C ILE A 64 -13.38 0.30 -2.73
N GLU A 65 -14.57 0.49 -2.13
CA GLU A 65 -14.69 1.17 -0.85
C GLU A 65 -14.12 0.33 0.31
N GLU A 66 -14.45 -0.96 0.37
CA GLU A 66 -13.85 -1.87 1.36
C GLU A 66 -12.33 -1.93 1.22
N THR A 67 -11.82 -1.93 -0.01
CA THR A 67 -10.38 -1.92 -0.27
C THR A 67 -9.72 -0.65 0.25
N LYS A 68 -10.35 0.52 0.05
CA LYS A 68 -9.87 1.79 0.61
C LYS A 68 -9.88 1.78 2.13
N ASP A 69 -10.94 1.27 2.75
CA ASP A 69 -11.06 1.20 4.20
C ASP A 69 -9.97 0.32 4.81
N VAL A 70 -9.74 -0.86 4.23
CA VAL A 70 -8.65 -1.75 4.64
C VAL A 70 -7.29 -1.08 4.44
N CYS A 71 -7.06 -0.42 3.31
CA CYS A 71 -5.79 0.28 3.05
C CYS A 71 -5.57 1.48 3.98
N ARG A 72 -6.64 2.17 4.36
CA ARG A 72 -6.61 3.27 5.33
C ARG A 72 -6.30 2.75 6.73
N SER A 73 -6.98 1.70 7.18
CA SER A 73 -6.70 1.01 8.45
C SER A 73 -5.23 0.56 8.52
N ALA A 74 -4.76 -0.14 7.48
CA ALA A 74 -3.37 -0.57 7.36
C ALA A 74 -2.39 0.60 7.46
N SER A 75 -2.67 1.70 6.75
CA SER A 75 -1.82 2.89 6.74
C SER A 75 -1.68 3.54 8.11
N LEU A 76 -2.77 3.65 8.87
CA LEU A 76 -2.76 4.19 10.23
C LEU A 76 -1.95 3.30 11.18
N LYS A 77 -2.18 1.97 11.12
CA LYS A 77 -1.42 1.00 11.92
C LYS A 77 0.08 1.03 11.60
N LEU A 78 0.45 1.14 10.33
CA LEU A 78 1.86 1.28 9.92
C LEU A 78 2.49 2.58 10.45
N GLN A 79 1.74 3.69 10.45
CA GLN A 79 2.21 4.95 11.02
C GLN A 79 2.45 4.84 12.53
N GLU A 80 1.56 4.17 13.26
CA GLU A 80 1.75 3.90 14.69
C GLU A 80 2.95 2.99 14.96
N LEU A 81 3.11 1.94 14.16
CA LEU A 81 4.26 1.05 14.26
C LEU A 81 5.57 1.80 13.98
N ALA A 82 5.60 2.67 12.97
CA ALA A 82 6.79 3.44 12.62
C ALA A 82 7.19 4.44 13.71
N ARG A 83 6.23 4.99 14.47
CA ARG A 83 6.50 5.89 15.62
C ARG A 83 7.10 5.15 16.83
N LYS A 84 6.98 3.84 16.90
CA LYS A 84 7.48 3.00 17.99
C LYS A 84 8.86 2.39 17.71
N GLN A 85 9.47 2.73 16.57
CA GLN A 85 10.78 2.22 16.13
C GLN A 85 11.92 3.11 16.60
#